data_AF-A0A0Q8SAZ9-F1
#
_entry.id   AF-A0A0Q8SAZ9-F1
#
_cell.length_a   1.000
_cell.length_b   1.000
_cell.length_c   1.000
_cell.angle_alpha   90.00
_cell.angle_beta   90.00
_cell.angle_gamma   90.00
#
_symmetry.space_group_name_H-M   'P 1'
#
loop_
_entity.id
_entity.type
_entity.pdbx_description
1 polymer ?
#
loop_
_entity_poly.entity_id
_entity_poly.type
_entity_poly.pdbx_seq_one_letter_code
_entity_poly.pdbx_strand_id
1 'polypeptide(L)'
;MHIEQASASDLQAVISTLQEAAHWLQNAGRPLWSATEFGPERVSREVSAGAYWLARPDRSRSEVAGVMRLDLEDPHCWPEIAPGTSVYLHKLAVRRTWAGQGVSTALLDFARERARALQLSHLRLDCVADRKALRTIYERFGFVLHSEVPKGNWALARYELAVPA
;
A
#
# COMPACT_ATOMS: atom_id res chain seq x y z
N MET A 1 2.79 -16.46 -4.92
CA MET A 1 2.01 -15.21 -5.02
C MET A 1 2.37 -14.55 -6.34
N HIS A 2 1.38 -14.30 -7.19
CA HIS A 2 1.51 -13.58 -8.44
C HIS A 2 1.08 -12.13 -8.22
N ILE A 3 1.93 -11.15 -8.59
CA ILE A 3 1.60 -9.74 -8.50
C ILE A 3 1.43 -9.16 -9.90
N GLU A 4 0.31 -8.48 -10.13
CA GLU A 4 0.00 -7.86 -11.42
C GLU A 4 -0.78 -6.56 -11.27
N GLN A 5 -0.71 -5.72 -12.29
CA GLN A 5 -1.44 -4.45 -12.32
C GLN A 5 -2.93 -4.72 -12.47
N ALA A 6 -3.74 -4.02 -11.69
CA ALA A 6 -5.19 -4.13 -11.75
C ALA A 6 -5.72 -3.57 -13.09
N SER A 7 -6.67 -4.28 -13.68
CA SER A 7 -7.41 -3.86 -14.85
C SER A 7 -8.84 -3.42 -14.47
N ALA A 8 -9.60 -2.88 -15.42
CA ALA A 8 -10.99 -2.48 -15.18
C ALA A 8 -11.88 -3.64 -14.67
N SER A 9 -11.62 -4.88 -15.08
CA SER A 9 -12.36 -6.05 -14.59
C SER A 9 -12.09 -6.38 -13.12
N ASP A 10 -11.02 -5.84 -12.55
CA ASP A 10 -10.62 -6.09 -11.16
C ASP A 10 -11.21 -5.07 -10.18
N LEU A 11 -11.93 -4.06 -10.67
CA LEU A 11 -12.44 -2.94 -9.88
C LEU A 11 -13.19 -3.41 -8.62
N GLN A 12 -14.11 -4.36 -8.78
CA GLN A 12 -14.88 -4.89 -7.64
C GLN A 12 -14.02 -5.65 -6.64
N ALA A 13 -12.97 -6.34 -7.10
CA ALA A 13 -12.04 -7.04 -6.22
C ALA A 13 -11.18 -6.04 -5.42
N VAL A 14 -10.75 -4.94 -6.04
CA VAL A 14 -10.02 -3.86 -5.35
C VAL A 14 -10.91 -3.21 -4.28
N ILE A 15 -12.12 -2.78 -4.64
CA ILE A 15 -13.05 -2.11 -3.72
C ILE A 15 -13.37 -3.03 -2.54
N SER A 16 -13.77 -4.27 -2.80
CA SER A 16 -14.13 -5.21 -1.73
C SER A 16 -12.97 -5.51 -0.79
N THR A 17 -11.73 -5.59 -1.29
CA THR A 17 -10.54 -5.80 -0.45
C THR A 17 -10.28 -4.61 0.48
N LEU A 18 -10.37 -3.39 -0.05
CA LEU A 18 -10.14 -2.16 0.73
C LEU A 18 -11.24 -1.96 1.77
N GLN A 19 -12.50 -2.20 1.40
CA GLN A 19 -13.64 -2.10 2.31
C GLN A 19 -13.59 -3.17 3.41
N GLU A 20 -13.22 -4.42 3.09
CA GLU A 20 -13.01 -5.47 4.09
C GLU A 20 -11.95 -5.04 5.12
N ALA A 21 -10.82 -4.50 4.67
CA ALA A 21 -9.77 -4.01 5.55
C ALA A 21 -10.23 -2.84 6.42
N ALA A 22 -10.98 -1.89 5.86
CA ALA A 22 -11.56 -0.76 6.59
C ALA A 22 -12.53 -1.22 7.68
N HIS A 23 -13.48 -2.10 7.34
CA HIS A 23 -14.44 -2.66 8.28
C HIS A 23 -13.75 -3.45 9.40
N TRP A 24 -12.74 -4.26 9.06
CA TRP A 24 -11.98 -4.99 10.06
C TRP A 24 -11.25 -4.06 11.04
N LEU A 25 -10.61 -2.99 10.54
CA LEU A 25 -9.96 -1.99 11.38
C LEU A 25 -10.96 -1.26 12.28
N GLN A 26 -12.13 -0.92 11.76
CA GLN A 26 -13.20 -0.28 12.52
C GLN A 26 -13.72 -1.20 13.62
N ASN A 27 -14.02 -2.46 13.31
CA ASN A 27 -14.50 -3.45 14.29
C ASN A 27 -13.45 -3.76 15.36
N ALA A 28 -12.15 -3.62 15.02
CA ALA A 28 -11.06 -3.75 15.97
C ALA A 28 -10.79 -2.47 16.79
N GLY A 29 -11.67 -1.45 16.73
CA GLY A 29 -11.53 -0.19 17.47
C GLY A 29 -10.37 0.70 17.01
N ARG A 30 -9.85 0.49 15.78
CA ARG A 30 -8.68 1.18 15.24
C ARG A 30 -8.95 1.72 13.82
N PRO A 31 -10.00 2.55 13.64
CA PRO A 31 -10.34 3.07 12.31
C PRO A 31 -9.13 3.76 11.66
N LEU A 32 -8.95 3.54 10.36
CA LEU A 32 -7.95 4.25 9.53
C LEU A 32 -8.60 4.94 8.35
N TRP A 33 -9.42 4.17 7.65
CA TRP A 33 -10.15 4.55 6.47
C TRP A 33 -11.63 4.39 6.78
N SER A 34 -12.44 5.35 6.37
CA SER A 34 -13.86 5.10 6.21
C SER A 34 -14.07 4.22 4.99
N ALA A 35 -14.94 3.20 5.09
CA ALA A 35 -15.31 2.40 3.94
C ALA A 35 -15.88 3.24 2.78
N THR A 36 -16.46 4.40 3.08
CA THR A 36 -16.97 5.36 2.09
C THR A 36 -15.87 6.08 1.31
N GLU A 37 -14.62 6.08 1.78
CA GLU A 37 -13.46 6.61 1.04
C GLU A 37 -13.15 5.79 -0.22
N PHE A 38 -13.60 4.54 -0.27
CA PHE A 38 -13.43 3.61 -1.38
C PHE A 38 -14.67 3.55 -2.29
N GLY A 39 -15.23 4.72 -2.59
CA GLY A 39 -16.34 4.84 -3.54
C GLY A 39 -15.95 4.34 -4.95
N PRO A 40 -16.86 3.64 -5.66
CA PRO A 40 -16.55 3.02 -6.95
C PRO A 40 -15.96 3.96 -8.00
N GLU A 41 -16.44 5.21 -8.07
CA GLU A 41 -15.95 6.18 -9.05
C GLU A 41 -14.47 6.55 -8.82
N ARG A 42 -14.08 6.79 -7.57
CA ARG A 42 -12.70 7.14 -7.23
C ARG A 42 -11.77 5.97 -7.50
N VAL A 43 -12.13 4.79 -7.01
CA VAL A 43 -11.30 3.59 -7.21
C VAL A 43 -11.22 3.22 -8.70
N SER A 44 -12.30 3.40 -9.46
CA SER A 44 -12.32 3.19 -10.91
C SER A 44 -11.33 4.08 -11.65
N ARG A 45 -11.27 5.38 -11.32
CA ARG A 45 -10.27 6.29 -11.89
C ARG A 45 -8.84 5.87 -11.54
N GLU A 46 -8.60 5.53 -10.28
CA GLU A 46 -7.27 5.10 -9.81
C GLU A 46 -6.83 3.77 -10.46
N VAL A 47 -7.75 2.81 -10.63
CA VAL A 47 -7.49 1.55 -11.37
C VAL A 47 -7.22 1.84 -12.85
N SER A 48 -8.02 2.69 -13.49
CA SER A 48 -7.83 3.06 -14.91
C SER A 48 -6.52 3.80 -15.15
N ALA A 49 -6.02 4.54 -14.15
CA ALA A 49 -4.70 5.16 -14.18
C ALA A 49 -3.56 4.16 -13.91
N GLY A 50 -3.85 2.88 -13.69
CA GLY A 50 -2.86 1.84 -13.43
C GLY A 50 -2.22 1.91 -12.04
N ALA A 51 -2.85 2.58 -11.07
CA ALA A 51 -2.25 2.82 -9.76
C ALA A 51 -2.26 1.57 -8.86
N TYR A 52 -3.20 0.64 -9.07
CA TYR A 52 -3.37 -0.55 -8.21
C TYR A 52 -2.64 -1.78 -8.74
N TRP A 53 -2.13 -2.57 -7.79
CA TRP A 53 -1.52 -3.87 -7.99
C TRP A 53 -2.20 -4.90 -7.11
N LEU A 54 -2.39 -6.10 -7.64
CA LEU A 54 -3.12 -7.20 -7.02
C LEU A 54 -2.17 -8.33 -6.68
N ALA A 55 -2.35 -8.94 -5.52
CA ALA A 55 -1.75 -10.23 -5.19
C ALA A 55 -2.76 -11.34 -5.43
N ARG A 56 -2.40 -12.32 -6.26
CA ARG A 56 -3.16 -13.55 -6.48
C ARG A 56 -2.37 -14.77 -6.04
N PRO A 57 -3.00 -15.79 -5.44
CA PRO A 57 -2.30 -17.02 -5.08
C PRO A 57 -1.81 -17.79 -6.32
N ASP A 58 -2.58 -17.75 -7.41
CA ASP A 58 -2.34 -18.44 -8.68
C ASP A 58 -2.85 -17.56 -9.84
N ARG A 59 -2.18 -17.59 -11.01
CA ARG A 59 -2.57 -16.87 -12.23
C ARG A 59 -3.91 -17.33 -12.83
N SER A 60 -4.31 -18.57 -12.57
CA SER A 60 -5.56 -19.17 -13.06
C SER A 60 -6.77 -18.82 -12.21
N ARG A 61 -6.57 -18.27 -11.01
CA ARG A 61 -7.64 -17.96 -10.06
C ARG A 61 -8.02 -16.49 -10.16
N SER A 62 -9.31 -16.20 -10.15
CA SER A 62 -9.84 -14.83 -10.04
C SER A 62 -9.66 -14.24 -8.64
N GLU A 63 -9.36 -15.07 -7.64
CA GLU A 63 -9.26 -14.68 -6.25
C GLU A 63 -8.09 -13.71 -6.01
N VAL A 64 -8.42 -12.54 -5.46
CA VAL A 64 -7.44 -11.54 -5.02
C VAL A 64 -7.19 -11.74 -3.53
N ALA A 65 -5.94 -12.01 -3.16
CA ALA A 65 -5.48 -12.18 -1.78
C ALA A 65 -5.12 -10.85 -1.09
N GLY A 66 -4.76 -9.84 -1.87
CA GLY A 66 -4.43 -8.50 -1.37
C GLY A 66 -4.23 -7.49 -2.48
N VAL A 67 -4.16 -6.22 -2.11
CA VAL A 67 -3.95 -5.10 -3.02
C VAL A 67 -2.97 -4.10 -2.43
N MET A 68 -2.33 -3.33 -3.31
CA MET A 68 -1.64 -2.10 -2.95
C MET A 68 -1.81 -1.07 -4.06
N ARG A 69 -1.58 0.20 -3.73
CA ARG A 69 -1.44 1.27 -4.70
C ARG A 69 0.01 1.74 -4.73
N LEU A 70 0.54 1.99 -5.92
CA LEU A 70 1.85 2.60 -6.11
C LEU A 70 1.70 3.91 -6.89
N ASP A 71 2.29 4.98 -6.37
CA ASP A 71 2.41 6.28 -7.03
C ASP A 71 3.89 6.63 -7.24
N LEU A 72 4.21 7.51 -8.18
CA LEU A 72 5.58 7.99 -8.44
C LEU A 72 5.90 9.32 -7.74
N GLU A 73 4.87 9.97 -7.21
CA GLU A 73 4.95 11.24 -6.49
C GLU A 73 3.93 11.24 -5.37
N ASP A 74 4.30 11.80 -4.23
CA ASP A 74 3.39 12.07 -3.12
C ASP A 74 3.77 13.40 -2.42
N PRO A 75 3.52 14.54 -3.08
CA PRO A 75 3.83 15.85 -2.51
C PRO A 75 2.99 16.18 -1.26
N HIS A 76 1.93 15.40 -0.96
CA HIS A 76 1.11 15.64 0.22
C HIS A 76 1.79 15.16 1.50
N CYS A 77 2.39 13.98 1.48
CA CYS A 77 3.15 13.45 2.62
C CYS A 77 4.65 13.73 2.54
N TRP A 78 5.19 13.95 1.34
CA TRP A 78 6.62 14.12 1.07
C TRP A 78 6.93 15.34 0.19
N PRO A 79 6.49 16.56 0.58
CA PRO A 79 6.68 17.76 -0.22
C PRO A 79 8.15 18.13 -0.45
N GLU A 80 9.06 17.65 0.41
CA GLU A 80 10.49 17.92 0.33
C GLU A 80 11.25 16.95 -0.59
N ILE A 81 10.62 15.85 -1.01
CA ILE A 81 11.27 14.84 -1.83
C ILE A 81 11.12 15.22 -3.31
N ALA A 82 12.25 15.28 -4.00
CA ALA A 82 12.27 15.56 -5.44
C ALA A 82 11.52 14.48 -6.24
N PRO A 83 10.73 14.85 -7.27
CA PRO A 83 10.13 13.92 -8.21
C PRO A 83 11.17 13.00 -8.87
N GLY A 84 10.74 11.80 -9.28
CA GLY A 84 11.63 10.87 -9.99
C GLY A 84 12.72 10.24 -9.13
N THR A 85 12.56 10.23 -7.80
CA THR A 85 13.51 9.58 -6.87
C THR A 85 12.91 8.38 -6.15
N SER A 86 11.59 8.18 -6.20
CA SER A 86 10.90 7.20 -5.35
C SER A 86 9.64 6.62 -5.98
N VAL A 87 9.34 5.39 -5.56
CA VAL A 87 7.98 4.85 -5.60
C VAL A 87 7.36 5.04 -4.21
N TYR A 88 6.08 5.43 -4.17
CA TYR A 88 5.31 5.59 -2.94
C TYR A 88 4.24 4.49 -2.86
N LEU A 89 4.25 3.73 -1.76
CA LEU A 89 3.28 2.68 -1.51
C LEU A 89 2.16 3.18 -0.60
N HIS A 90 0.93 3.02 -1.09
CA HIS A 90 -0.30 3.37 -0.39
C HIS A 90 -1.26 2.19 -0.34
N LYS A 91 -2.24 2.25 0.58
CA LYS A 91 -3.42 1.35 0.61
C LYS A 91 -3.07 -0.14 0.54
N LEU A 92 -1.99 -0.57 1.19
CA LEU A 92 -1.64 -1.98 1.32
C LEU A 92 -2.67 -2.69 2.19
N ALA A 93 -3.45 -3.59 1.58
CA ALA A 93 -4.51 -4.34 2.23
C ALA A 93 -4.45 -5.82 1.86
N VAL A 94 -4.68 -6.70 2.83
CA VAL A 94 -4.69 -8.15 2.65
C VAL A 94 -6.05 -8.67 3.10
N ARG A 95 -6.68 -9.52 2.28
CA ARG A 95 -7.93 -10.19 2.64
C ARG A 95 -7.72 -11.02 3.90
N ARG A 96 -8.70 -11.03 4.80
CA ARG A 96 -8.53 -11.61 6.14
C ARG A 96 -8.28 -13.11 6.10
N THR A 97 -8.85 -13.81 5.12
CA THR A 97 -8.63 -15.24 4.85
C THR A 97 -7.18 -15.55 4.47
N TRP A 98 -6.44 -14.57 3.93
CA TRP A 98 -5.05 -14.70 3.48
C TRP A 98 -4.03 -14.09 4.45
N ALA A 99 -4.50 -13.56 5.57
CA ALA A 99 -3.61 -12.90 6.51
C ALA A 99 -2.66 -13.88 7.21
N GLY A 100 -1.42 -13.46 7.42
CA GLY A 100 -0.35 -14.31 7.97
C GLY A 100 0.27 -15.27 6.96
N GLN A 101 -0.19 -15.28 5.70
CA GLN A 101 0.31 -16.17 4.64
C GLN A 101 1.34 -15.49 3.70
N GLY A 102 2.00 -14.42 4.16
CA GLY A 102 3.06 -13.74 3.42
C GLY A 102 2.61 -12.80 2.28
N VAL A 103 1.31 -12.53 2.11
CA VAL A 103 0.78 -11.65 1.05
C VAL A 103 1.39 -10.24 1.11
N SER A 104 1.43 -9.62 2.30
CA SER A 104 1.98 -8.26 2.47
C SER A 104 3.46 -8.21 2.12
N THR A 105 4.23 -9.24 2.50
CA THR A 105 5.64 -9.37 2.16
C THR A 105 5.83 -9.45 0.66
N ALA A 106 5.05 -10.29 -0.04
CA ALA A 106 5.13 -10.40 -1.49
C ALA A 106 4.78 -9.09 -2.22
N LEU A 107 3.81 -8.33 -1.71
CA LEU A 107 3.46 -7.00 -2.24
C LEU A 107 4.59 -5.99 -2.01
N LEU A 108 5.19 -5.96 -0.82
CA LEU A 108 6.32 -5.08 -0.50
C LEU A 108 7.56 -5.42 -1.33
N ASP A 109 7.88 -6.71 -1.51
CA ASP A 109 8.97 -7.16 -2.37
C ASP A 109 8.73 -6.73 -3.81
N PHE A 110 7.51 -6.90 -4.34
CA PHE A 110 7.18 -6.41 -5.68
C PHE A 110 7.33 -4.89 -5.80
N ALA A 111 6.91 -4.12 -4.80
CA ALA A 111 7.08 -2.67 -4.80
C ALA A 111 8.56 -2.26 -4.83
N ARG A 112 9.43 -2.97 -4.09
CA ARG A 112 10.88 -2.78 -4.13
C ARG A 112 11.45 -3.06 -5.52
N GLU A 113 11.09 -4.21 -6.10
CA GLU A 113 11.56 -4.56 -7.45
C GLU A 113 10.99 -3.61 -8.53
N ARG A 114 9.79 -3.06 -8.34
CA ARG A 114 9.24 -2.03 -9.22
C ARG A 114 10.05 -0.73 -9.15
N ALA A 115 10.44 -0.29 -7.96
CA ALA A 115 11.34 0.86 -7.80
C ALA A 115 12.68 0.63 -8.50
N ARG A 116 13.27 -0.57 -8.32
CA ARG A 116 14.52 -0.98 -8.99
C ARG A 116 14.38 -0.97 -10.52
N ALA A 117 13.31 -1.55 -11.05
CA ALA A 117 13.04 -1.60 -12.48
C ALA A 117 12.81 -0.22 -13.11
N LEU A 118 12.35 0.75 -12.31
CA LEU A 118 12.22 2.16 -12.70
C LEU A 118 13.49 2.98 -12.44
N GLN A 119 14.56 2.35 -11.95
CA GLN A 119 15.83 3.00 -11.58
C GLN A 119 15.66 4.11 -10.53
N LEU A 120 14.67 3.96 -9.65
CA LEU A 120 14.38 4.88 -8.56
C LEU A 120 15.07 4.40 -7.28
N SER A 121 15.74 5.30 -6.58
CA SER A 121 16.63 4.95 -5.47
C SER A 121 15.91 4.58 -4.17
N HIS A 122 14.60 4.82 -4.06
CA HIS A 122 13.85 4.58 -2.83
C HIS A 122 12.45 4.01 -3.09
N LEU A 123 12.01 3.20 -2.14
CA LEU A 123 10.60 2.89 -1.90
C LEU A 123 10.18 3.58 -0.60
N ARG A 124 9.11 4.36 -0.63
CA ARG A 124 8.62 5.15 0.50
C ARG A 124 7.18 4.81 0.83
N LEU A 125 6.84 4.95 2.11
CA LEU A 125 5.46 4.82 2.59
C LEU A 125 5.27 5.64 3.87
N ASP A 126 4.02 5.85 4.24
CA ASP A 126 3.67 6.50 5.49
C ASP A 126 2.54 5.74 6.21
N CYS A 127 2.46 5.95 7.53
CA CYS A 127 1.40 5.38 8.35
C CYS A 127 1.15 6.23 9.61
N VAL A 128 0.01 6.04 10.27
CA VAL A 128 -0.25 6.67 11.57
C VAL A 128 0.77 6.15 12.59
N ALA A 129 1.49 7.05 13.25
CA ALA A 129 2.65 6.76 14.09
C ALA A 129 2.33 5.87 15.30
N ASP A 130 1.09 5.90 15.81
CA ASP A 130 0.63 5.07 16.94
C ASP A 130 0.61 3.56 16.62
N ARG A 131 0.65 3.19 15.33
CA ARG A 131 0.44 1.82 14.85
C ARG A 131 1.70 0.98 14.97
N LYS A 132 2.18 0.80 16.20
CA LYS A 132 3.43 0.09 16.53
C LYS A 132 3.56 -1.28 15.85
N ALA A 133 2.48 -2.06 15.80
CA ALA A 133 2.49 -3.36 15.13
C ALA A 133 2.71 -3.27 13.61
N LEU A 134 2.11 -2.26 12.95
CA LEU A 134 2.31 -2.03 11.52
C LEU A 134 3.73 -1.53 11.23
N ARG A 135 4.23 -0.61 12.07
CA ARG A 135 5.61 -0.11 12.01
C ARG A 135 6.63 -1.24 12.13
N THR A 136 6.42 -2.16 13.06
CA THR A 136 7.26 -3.36 13.23
C THR A 136 7.28 -4.22 11.96
N ILE A 137 6.18 -4.31 11.21
CA ILE A 137 6.14 -5.05 9.94
C ILE A 137 7.05 -4.38 8.91
N TYR A 138 6.99 -3.05 8.79
CA TYR A 138 7.84 -2.31 7.85
C TYR A 138 9.32 -2.36 8.24
N GLU A 139 9.63 -2.19 9.53
CA GLU A 139 10.99 -2.26 10.05
C GLU A 139 11.62 -3.64 9.86
N ARG A 140 10.85 -4.72 10.10
CA ARG A 140 11.30 -6.09 9.83
C ARG A 140 11.51 -6.37 8.35
N PHE A 141 10.78 -5.71 7.48
CA PHE A 141 10.99 -5.80 6.04
C PHE A 141 12.25 -5.06 5.58
N GLY A 142 12.74 -4.10 6.37
CA GLY A 142 13.97 -3.33 6.12
C GLY A 142 13.74 -1.84 5.91
N PHE A 143 12.50 -1.34 6.05
CA PHE A 143 12.27 0.11 6.05
C PHE A 143 12.88 0.74 7.30
N VAL A 144 13.40 1.95 7.14
CA VAL A 144 13.89 2.79 8.23
C VAL A 144 12.95 3.97 8.40
N LEU A 145 12.69 4.35 9.66
CA LEU A 145 11.92 5.54 9.97
C LEU A 145 12.70 6.77 9.48
N HIS A 146 12.12 7.50 8.53
CA HIS A 146 12.68 8.76 8.03
C HIS A 146 12.32 9.92 8.97
N SER A 147 11.04 10.03 9.36
CA SER A 147 10.56 11.09 10.25
C SER A 147 9.16 10.81 10.79
N GLU A 148 8.79 11.51 11.87
CA GLU A 148 7.41 11.63 12.31
C GLU A 148 6.94 13.08 12.13
N VAL A 149 5.83 13.28 11.41
CA VAL A 149 5.27 14.60 11.10
C VAL A 149 3.97 14.80 11.88
N PRO A 150 3.88 15.78 12.79
CA PRO A 150 2.63 16.09 13.50
C PRO A 150 1.50 16.47 12.53
N LYS A 151 0.30 15.92 12.75
CA LYS A 151 -0.93 16.19 12.01
C LYS A 151 -2.08 16.41 13.00
N GLY A 152 -2.11 17.58 13.62
CA GLY A 152 -3.10 17.90 14.66
C GLY A 152 -2.90 17.03 15.91
N ASN A 153 -3.87 16.18 16.24
CA ASN A 153 -3.84 15.30 17.42
C ASN A 153 -3.20 13.92 17.16
N TRP A 154 -2.70 13.66 15.96
CA TRP A 154 -1.96 12.44 15.60
C TRP A 154 -0.66 12.80 14.88
N ALA A 155 0.17 11.80 14.60
CA ALA A 155 1.42 11.98 13.85
C ALA A 155 1.52 10.95 12.72
N LEU A 156 2.12 11.36 11.61
CA LEU A 156 2.41 10.53 10.46
C LEU A 156 3.86 10.04 10.54
N ALA A 157 4.07 8.74 10.68
CA ALA A 157 5.39 8.13 10.59
C ALA A 157 5.70 7.81 9.12
N ARG A 158 6.76 8.42 8.60
CA ARG A 158 7.23 8.30 7.22
C ARG A 158 8.43 7.37 7.20
N TYR A 159 8.39 6.36 6.35
CA TYR A 159 9.41 5.31 6.23
C TYR A 159 9.97 5.27 4.82
N GLU A 160 11.25 4.92 4.73
CA GLU A 160 11.94 4.72 3.46
C GLU A 160 12.78 3.44 3.46
N LEU A 161 12.90 2.85 2.28
CA LEU A 161 13.76 1.71 2.00
C LEU A 161 14.64 2.11 0.82
N ALA A 162 15.95 2.11 1.03
CA ALA A 162 16.91 2.32 -0.04
C ALA A 162 16.84 1.14 -1.04
N VAL A 163 16.75 1.48 -2.32
CA VAL A 163 16.71 0.54 -3.44
C VAL A 163 17.96 0.80 -4.28
N PRO A 164 19.08 0.12 -3.98
CA PRO A 164 20.29 0.27 -4.77
C PRO A 164 20.04 -0.21 -6.20
N ALA A 165 20.71 0.48 -7.14
CA ALA A 165 20.72 0.13 -8.56
C ALA A 165 21.26 -1.28 -8.79
#